data_AF-A0A968GBF2-F1
#
_entry.id   AF-A0A968GBF2-F1
#
_cell.length_a   1.000
_cell.length_b   1.000
_cell.length_c   1.000
_cell.angle_alpha   90.00
_cell.angle_beta   90.00
_cell.angle_gamma   90.00
#
_symmetry.space_group_name_H-M   'P 1'
#
loop_
_entity.id
_entity.type
_entity.pdbx_description
1 polymer ?
#
loop_
_entity_poly.entity_id
_entity_poly.type
_entity_poly.pdbx_seq_one_letter_code
_entity_poly.pdbx_strand_id
1 'polypeptide(L)'
;MLMLGDIISQLDKDWFACVEERNLRYLVESGRIPTGFQADHFWNFVAQAWQEADPYDRQCFDWFQENRSAFQFKISSPHNDKELIMLHLDKHKIFTNKLFLVNIKILRNDHLLQQERGEQSLPLTKWAFISFEKDLAKIAEIAQPETWQSVQDGQYAVINSESPYPRLKNYLQQTFRRLQEEQKIVSVIYDEKPYRAFNTGLISYDDKEIFLIFDPNYPNQEQPWKLYGVCTPGNGIGNEILHQAFQDFTPRAHFIQDYNQSALILDPNKPIDQQIPTISDDHFLDHLERWPIAVIERELTNDSIAYTLFQHLQTLDNTNGQSDHAWMEFKQYIISHMELKLRFKKSIEVALRSSWEYIALKPWLIACQYNFGRHEVELLLPLRLQGRMWVDLALVITASEGSYQYKGRTVLTREMAYNNARLLSPLSPDHWLRGTTATPIR
;
A
#
# COMPACT_ATOMS: atom_id res chain seq x y z
N MET A 1 -49.83 24.73 17.43
CA MET A 1 -48.91 24.54 16.28
C MET A 1 -47.82 25.57 16.45
N LEU A 2 -46.73 25.19 17.13
CA LEU A 2 -45.60 26.08 17.38
C LEU A 2 -44.92 26.35 16.03
N MET A 3 -44.75 27.62 15.70
CA MET A 3 -44.13 28.07 14.45
C MET A 3 -42.66 27.62 14.45
N LEU A 4 -42.17 27.20 13.27
CA LEU A 4 -40.80 26.73 13.01
C LEU A 4 -39.71 27.63 13.64
N GLY A 5 -39.99 28.92 13.82
CA GLY A 5 -39.08 29.88 14.45
C GLY A 5 -38.81 29.67 15.95
N ASP A 6 -39.73 29.03 16.68
CA ASP A 6 -39.64 28.88 18.14
C ASP A 6 -38.81 27.65 18.54
N ILE A 7 -38.84 26.58 17.73
CA ILE A 7 -37.99 25.38 17.93
C ILE A 7 -36.54 25.65 17.51
N ILE A 8 -36.34 26.51 16.50
CA ILE A 8 -35.01 26.95 16.02
C ILE A 8 -34.38 28.02 16.94
N SER A 9 -35.11 28.53 17.95
CA SER A 9 -34.59 29.54 18.88
C SER A 9 -33.66 28.99 19.99
N GLN A 10 -33.52 27.66 20.09
CA GLN A 10 -32.71 26.99 21.11
C GLN A 10 -31.39 26.39 20.58
N LEU A 11 -31.12 26.55 19.28
CA LEU A 11 -29.84 26.20 18.67
C LEU A 11 -29.11 27.49 18.30
N ASP A 12 -27.83 27.59 18.67
CA ASP A 12 -26.93 28.69 18.32
C ASP A 12 -27.05 29.07 16.84
N LYS A 13 -27.86 30.10 16.58
CA LYS A 13 -28.34 30.53 15.26
C LYS A 13 -27.25 31.07 14.35
N ASP A 14 -26.02 31.25 14.84
CA ASP A 14 -25.04 32.05 14.14
C ASP A 14 -24.24 31.29 13.08
N TRP A 15 -24.09 29.96 13.20
CA TRP A 15 -23.12 29.22 12.36
C TRP A 15 -23.71 28.48 11.17
N PHE A 16 -24.91 27.89 11.30
CA PHE A 16 -25.53 27.08 10.24
C PHE A 16 -26.47 27.90 9.33
N ALA A 17 -26.33 29.22 9.33
CA ALA A 17 -27.23 30.12 8.63
C ALA A 17 -26.91 30.27 7.14
N CYS A 18 -27.91 29.92 6.32
CA CYS A 18 -28.18 30.34 4.95
C CYS A 18 -27.38 29.64 3.84
N VAL A 19 -28.03 28.66 3.21
CA VAL A 19 -27.90 28.55 1.76
C VAL A 19 -28.86 29.58 1.17
N GLU A 20 -28.34 30.72 0.69
CA GLU A 20 -29.16 31.66 -0.08
C GLU A 20 -29.82 30.91 -1.25
N GLU A 21 -31.04 31.29 -1.64
CA GLU A 21 -31.83 30.63 -2.69
C GLU A 21 -31.03 30.48 -4.00
N ARG A 22 -30.12 31.44 -4.26
CA ARG A 22 -29.15 31.42 -5.37
C ARG A 22 -28.10 30.30 -5.28
N ASN A 23 -27.60 29.99 -4.08
CA ASN A 23 -26.65 28.90 -3.87
C ASN A 23 -27.33 27.54 -3.95
N LEU A 24 -28.55 27.39 -3.42
CA LEU A 24 -29.35 26.16 -3.57
C LEU A 24 -29.60 25.87 -5.05
N ARG A 25 -29.98 26.89 -5.81
CA ARG A 25 -30.19 26.78 -7.25
C ARG A 25 -28.90 26.35 -7.97
N TYR A 26 -27.76 26.96 -7.66
CA TYR A 26 -26.47 26.55 -8.22
C TYR A 26 -26.08 25.10 -7.87
N LEU A 27 -26.31 24.67 -6.63
CA LEU A 27 -25.99 23.31 -6.18
C LEU A 27 -26.90 22.25 -6.83
N VAL A 28 -28.17 22.58 -7.06
CA VAL A 28 -29.12 21.73 -7.80
C VAL A 28 -28.77 21.68 -9.29
N GLU A 29 -28.50 22.82 -9.92
CA GLU A 29 -28.11 22.90 -11.34
C GLU A 29 -26.75 22.22 -11.61
N SER A 30 -25.84 22.20 -10.64
CA SER A 30 -24.54 21.51 -10.72
C SER A 30 -24.58 20.02 -10.34
N GLY A 31 -25.76 19.47 -10.00
CA GLY A 31 -25.93 18.06 -9.63
C GLY A 31 -25.30 17.68 -8.28
N ARG A 32 -24.96 18.66 -7.44
CA ARG A 32 -24.38 18.46 -6.10
C ARG A 32 -25.42 18.23 -5.01
N ILE A 33 -26.70 18.48 -5.33
CA ILE A 33 -27.85 18.21 -4.48
C ILE A 33 -28.95 17.54 -5.34
N PRO A 34 -29.64 16.50 -4.84
CA PRO A 34 -30.71 15.83 -5.59
C PRO A 34 -31.86 16.75 -6.00
N THR A 35 -32.50 16.46 -7.13
CA THR A 35 -33.69 17.17 -7.61
C THR A 35 -34.87 16.96 -6.65
N GLY A 36 -35.53 18.05 -6.23
CA GLY A 36 -36.65 18.03 -5.28
C GLY A 36 -36.26 18.30 -3.81
N PHE A 37 -35.00 18.65 -3.54
CA PHE A 37 -34.50 18.99 -2.20
C PHE A 37 -35.27 20.14 -1.53
N GLN A 38 -35.85 19.86 -0.36
CA GLN A 38 -36.58 20.84 0.46
C GLN A 38 -35.64 21.37 1.55
N ALA A 39 -35.09 22.57 1.35
CA ALA A 39 -34.07 23.14 2.23
C ALA A 39 -34.51 23.25 3.70
N ASP A 40 -35.75 23.69 3.94
CA ASP A 40 -36.27 23.89 5.29
C ASP A 40 -36.39 22.58 6.08
N HIS A 41 -36.89 21.52 5.45
CA HIS A 41 -36.98 20.20 6.08
C HIS A 41 -35.60 19.59 6.33
N PHE A 42 -34.68 19.79 5.39
CA PHE A 42 -33.32 19.28 5.50
C PHE A 42 -32.57 19.94 6.66
N TRP A 43 -32.63 21.27 6.79
CA TRP A 43 -31.93 21.97 7.87
C TRP A 43 -32.49 21.64 9.25
N ASN A 44 -33.80 21.40 9.37
CA ASN A 44 -34.40 20.87 10.61
C ASN A 44 -33.84 19.48 10.97
N PHE A 45 -33.69 18.60 9.98
CA PHE A 45 -33.10 17.27 10.17
C PHE A 45 -31.61 17.36 10.59
N VAL A 46 -30.82 18.22 9.94
CA VAL A 46 -29.41 18.44 10.29
C VAL A 46 -29.27 19.01 11.71
N ALA A 47 -30.12 19.97 12.07
CA ALA A 47 -30.17 20.57 13.39
C ALA A 47 -30.46 19.53 14.48
N GLN A 48 -31.42 18.64 14.25
CA GLN A 48 -31.72 17.55 15.17
C GLN A 48 -30.54 16.57 15.28
N ALA A 49 -29.96 16.15 14.16
CA ALA A 49 -28.79 15.28 14.15
C ALA A 49 -27.59 15.91 14.89
N TRP A 50 -27.43 17.23 14.83
CA TRP A 50 -26.40 17.96 15.59
C TRP A 50 -26.66 17.94 17.10
N GLN A 51 -27.93 18.03 17.52
CA GLN A 51 -28.31 17.92 18.93
C GLN A 51 -28.08 16.51 19.51
N GLU A 52 -28.11 15.50 18.65
CA GLU A 52 -27.89 14.09 19.01
C GLU A 52 -26.44 13.65 18.79
N ALA A 53 -25.60 14.48 18.16
CA ALA A 53 -24.19 14.20 17.89
C ALA A 53 -23.36 14.07 19.18
N ASP A 54 -22.32 13.24 19.12
CA ASP A 54 -21.44 12.96 20.24
C ASP A 54 -20.75 14.24 20.75
N PRO A 55 -20.50 14.40 22.06
CA PRO A 55 -19.73 15.53 22.58
C PRO A 55 -18.38 15.76 21.87
N TYR A 56 -17.75 14.71 21.36
CA TYR A 56 -16.53 14.77 20.56
C TYR A 56 -16.73 15.42 19.18
N ASP A 57 -17.89 15.21 18.51
CA ASP A 57 -18.23 15.88 17.25
C ASP A 57 -18.34 17.41 17.44
N ARG A 58 -18.90 17.83 18.58
CA ARG A 58 -19.01 19.25 18.94
C ARG A 58 -17.66 19.88 19.27
N GLN A 59 -16.81 19.17 20.01
CA GLN A 59 -15.44 19.63 20.26
C GLN A 59 -14.62 19.76 18.96
N CYS A 60 -14.85 18.87 17.98
CA CYS A 60 -14.21 18.97 16.67
C CYS A 60 -14.70 20.16 15.85
N PHE A 61 -15.96 20.58 16.02
CA PHE A 61 -16.51 21.79 15.43
C PHE A 61 -15.86 23.05 15.99
N ASP A 62 -15.73 23.12 17.32
CA ASP A 62 -15.08 24.23 18.00
C ASP A 62 -13.63 24.37 17.52
N TRP A 63 -12.91 23.25 17.39
CA TRP A 63 -11.56 23.24 16.80
C TRP A 63 -11.54 23.70 15.32
N PHE A 64 -12.54 23.30 14.53
CA PHE A 64 -12.68 23.74 13.13
C PHE A 64 -12.88 25.26 13.02
N GLN A 65 -13.66 25.87 13.93
CA GLN A 65 -13.87 27.32 13.97
C GLN A 65 -12.54 28.08 14.07
N GLU A 66 -11.54 27.50 14.72
CA GLU A 66 -10.24 28.13 14.92
C GLU A 66 -9.24 27.83 13.78
N ASN A 67 -9.29 26.65 13.14
CA ASN A 67 -8.11 26.14 12.42
C ASN A 67 -8.29 25.74 10.94
N ARG A 68 -9.50 25.66 10.38
CA ARG A 68 -9.70 25.18 8.98
C ARG A 68 -10.74 25.96 8.17
N SER A 69 -10.72 25.76 6.85
CA SER A 69 -11.65 26.35 5.87
C SER A 69 -12.82 25.43 5.49
N ALA A 70 -12.71 24.12 5.73
CA ALA A 70 -13.70 23.10 5.37
C ALA A 70 -13.96 22.12 6.53
N PHE A 71 -15.23 21.77 6.76
CA PHE A 71 -15.75 20.85 7.77
C PHE A 71 -16.66 19.81 7.11
N GLN A 72 -16.60 18.57 7.57
CA GLN A 72 -17.48 17.51 7.09
C GLN A 72 -18.31 16.95 8.24
N PHE A 73 -19.63 16.94 8.07
CA PHE A 73 -20.56 16.41 9.06
C PHE A 73 -21.33 15.24 8.46
N LYS A 74 -21.17 14.01 8.98
CA LYS A 74 -21.98 12.87 8.52
C LYS A 74 -23.17 12.68 9.44
N ILE A 75 -24.28 12.31 8.83
CA ILE A 75 -25.54 12.02 9.49
C ILE A 75 -26.03 10.66 8.97
N SER A 76 -26.58 9.82 9.84
CA SER A 76 -27.26 8.59 9.43
C SER A 76 -28.45 8.90 8.53
N SER A 77 -28.58 8.19 7.41
CA SER A 77 -29.73 8.38 6.53
C SER A 77 -31.02 7.90 7.23
N PRO A 78 -32.09 8.70 7.29
CA PRO A 78 -33.33 8.34 7.97
C PRO A 78 -34.14 7.27 7.23
N HIS A 79 -33.77 6.97 5.98
CA HIS A 79 -34.48 6.02 5.12
C HIS A 79 -33.70 4.73 4.89
N ASN A 80 -32.39 4.71 5.18
CA ASN A 80 -31.53 3.56 4.95
C ASN A 80 -30.37 3.56 5.94
N ASP A 81 -30.40 2.66 6.92
CA ASP A 81 -29.35 2.52 7.94
C ASP A 81 -27.97 2.18 7.34
N LYS A 82 -27.94 1.72 6.08
CA LYS A 82 -26.72 1.43 5.31
C LYS A 82 -26.21 2.62 4.51
N GLU A 83 -26.72 3.82 4.73
CA GLU A 83 -26.28 5.05 4.07
C GLU A 83 -25.97 6.15 5.07
N LEU A 84 -24.92 6.92 4.77
CA LEU A 84 -24.53 8.12 5.50
C LEU A 84 -24.66 9.33 4.59
N ILE A 85 -25.29 10.38 5.08
CA ILE A 85 -25.37 11.68 4.43
C ILE A 85 -24.19 12.51 4.93
N MET A 86 -23.17 12.71 4.09
CA MET A 86 -22.03 13.57 4.37
C MET A 86 -22.27 14.99 3.84
N LEU A 87 -22.25 15.96 4.75
CA LEU A 87 -22.33 17.38 4.45
C LEU A 87 -20.93 17.96 4.38
N HIS A 88 -20.60 18.63 3.28
CA HIS A 88 -19.39 19.42 3.15
C HIS A 88 -19.72 20.89 3.40
N LEU A 89 -19.10 21.48 4.42
CA LEU A 89 -19.37 22.82 4.90
C LEU A 89 -18.08 23.65 4.83
N ASP A 90 -18.09 24.79 4.15
CA ASP A 90 -16.93 25.70 4.11
C ASP A 90 -17.22 27.01 4.84
N LYS A 91 -16.19 27.63 5.43
CA LYS A 91 -16.31 28.99 5.98
C LYS A 91 -16.55 29.98 4.86
N HIS A 92 -17.50 30.90 5.06
CA HIS A 92 -17.70 31.98 4.11
C HIS A 92 -16.50 32.92 4.09
N LYS A 93 -16.05 33.30 2.89
CA LYS A 93 -14.89 34.19 2.70
C LYS A 93 -15.09 35.59 3.30
N ILE A 94 -16.34 36.04 3.45
CA ILE A 94 -16.69 37.40 3.92
C ILE A 94 -17.40 37.37 5.28
N PHE A 95 -18.14 36.30 5.58
CA PHE A 95 -18.91 36.15 6.81
C PHE A 95 -18.30 35.02 7.62
N THR A 96 -17.18 35.29 8.28
CA THR A 96 -16.35 34.28 8.96
C THR A 96 -17.09 33.46 10.00
N ASN A 97 -18.23 33.96 10.49
CA ASN A 97 -19.08 33.30 11.47
C ASN A 97 -20.15 32.40 10.83
N LYS A 98 -20.16 32.23 9.49
CA LYS A 98 -21.17 31.42 8.77
C LYS A 98 -20.54 30.29 7.97
N LEU A 99 -21.23 29.15 7.96
CA LEU A 99 -20.88 27.97 7.17
C LEU A 99 -21.78 27.79 5.96
N PHE A 100 -21.17 27.47 4.83
CA PHE A 100 -21.85 27.27 3.56
C PHE A 100 -21.80 25.81 3.17
N LEU A 101 -22.96 25.22 2.91
CA LEU A 101 -23.05 23.90 2.32
C LEU A 101 -22.50 23.94 0.88
N VAL A 102 -21.42 23.20 0.65
CA VAL A 102 -20.73 23.12 -0.63
C VAL A 102 -21.12 21.87 -1.41
N ASN A 103 -21.42 20.79 -0.69
CA ASN A 103 -21.76 19.50 -1.29
C ASN A 103 -22.49 18.60 -0.28
N ILE A 104 -23.37 17.74 -0.80
CA ILE A 104 -23.95 16.62 -0.04
C ILE A 104 -23.57 15.34 -0.76
N LYS A 105 -22.96 14.40 -0.05
CA LYS A 105 -22.69 13.06 -0.58
C LYS A 105 -23.48 12.03 0.20
N ILE A 106 -24.19 11.16 -0.51
CA ILE A 106 -24.74 9.94 0.07
C ILE A 106 -23.65 8.88 -0.10
N LEU A 107 -23.12 8.42 1.03
CA LEU A 107 -22.12 7.39 1.11
C LEU A 107 -22.77 6.10 1.54
N ARG A 108 -22.29 4.97 1.03
CA ARG A 108 -22.62 3.68 1.62
C ARG A 108 -21.96 3.60 2.99
N ASN A 109 -22.72 3.25 4.02
CA ASN A 109 -22.25 3.08 5.38
C ASN A 109 -21.45 1.77 5.50
N ASP A 110 -20.27 1.74 4.88
CA ASP A 110 -19.38 0.57 4.91
C ASP A 110 -18.83 0.31 6.32
N HIS A 111 -18.96 1.27 7.25
CA HIS A 111 -18.61 1.10 8.67
C HIS A 111 -19.44 0.01 9.35
N LEU A 112 -20.74 -0.12 9.04
CA LEU A 112 -21.59 -1.18 9.62
C LEU A 112 -21.28 -2.57 9.03
N LEU A 113 -20.83 -2.65 7.78
CA LEU A 113 -20.36 -3.91 7.18
C LEU A 113 -18.94 -4.27 7.64
N GLN A 114 -18.12 -3.28 8.00
CA GLN A 114 -16.77 -3.47 8.53
C GLN A 114 -16.75 -3.73 10.04
N GLN A 115 -17.78 -3.37 10.80
CA GLN A 115 -17.89 -3.76 12.22
C GLN A 115 -17.91 -5.29 12.42
N GLU A 116 -18.30 -6.09 11.42
CA GLU A 116 -18.16 -7.56 11.47
C GLU A 116 -16.70 -8.03 11.29
N ARG A 117 -15.80 -7.18 10.76
CA ARG A 117 -14.35 -7.41 10.65
C ARG A 117 -13.63 -6.38 11.51
N GLY A 118 -13.35 -6.73 12.76
CA GLY A 118 -12.68 -5.83 13.72
C GLY A 118 -11.52 -5.02 13.12
N GLU A 119 -11.33 -3.80 13.65
CA GLU A 119 -10.30 -2.80 13.31
C GLU A 119 -8.90 -3.40 13.02
N GLN A 120 -8.58 -4.51 13.68
CA GLN A 120 -7.34 -5.28 13.58
C GLN A 120 -7.07 -5.92 12.20
N SER A 121 -8.03 -5.89 11.26
CA SER A 121 -7.88 -6.50 9.92
C SER A 121 -7.77 -5.50 8.77
N LEU A 122 -7.88 -4.20 9.05
CA LEU A 122 -7.85 -3.14 8.03
C LEU A 122 -6.41 -2.90 7.54
N PRO A 123 -6.18 -2.73 6.23
CA PRO A 123 -4.87 -2.31 5.73
C PRO A 123 -4.54 -0.88 6.20
N LEU A 124 -3.26 -0.55 6.33
CA LEU A 124 -2.78 0.73 6.89
C LEU A 124 -3.50 1.96 6.30
N THR A 125 -3.75 1.97 4.99
CA THR A 125 -4.38 3.11 4.29
C THR A 125 -5.87 3.28 4.56
N LYS A 126 -6.54 2.22 5.05
CA LYS A 126 -7.92 2.27 5.55
C LYS A 126 -7.97 2.39 7.07
N TRP A 127 -6.92 1.96 7.77
CA TRP A 127 -6.82 2.04 9.21
C TRP A 127 -6.40 3.43 9.69
N ALA A 128 -5.44 4.08 9.01
CA ALA A 128 -4.96 5.41 9.33
C ALA A 128 -4.85 6.32 8.10
N PHE A 129 -5.19 7.59 8.29
CA PHE A 129 -4.85 8.64 7.35
C PHE A 129 -3.37 9.01 7.47
N ILE A 130 -2.63 8.86 6.37
CA ILE A 130 -1.22 9.25 6.22
C ILE A 130 -1.09 10.04 4.91
N SER A 131 -0.57 11.27 4.99
CA SER A 131 -0.30 12.09 3.81
C SER A 131 0.88 11.52 3.02
N PHE A 132 0.62 10.99 1.82
CA PHE A 132 1.64 10.34 1.00
C PHE A 132 2.76 11.27 0.53
N GLU A 133 2.54 12.58 0.48
CA GLU A 133 3.55 13.56 0.09
C GLU A 133 4.35 14.04 1.31
N LYS A 134 3.65 14.49 2.36
CA LYS A 134 4.29 15.13 3.51
C LYS A 134 4.83 14.13 4.53
N ASP A 135 4.02 13.15 4.91
CA ASP A 135 4.37 12.27 6.03
C ASP A 135 5.39 11.22 5.61
N LEU A 136 5.28 10.68 4.39
CA LEU A 136 6.30 9.79 3.84
C LEU A 136 7.65 10.50 3.63
N ALA A 137 7.64 11.77 3.20
CA ALA A 137 8.87 12.55 3.10
C ALA A 137 9.55 12.70 4.46
N LYS A 138 8.79 13.01 5.51
CA LYS A 138 9.31 13.12 6.88
C LYS A 138 9.89 11.80 7.38
N ILE A 139 9.21 10.67 7.13
CA ILE A 139 9.72 9.34 7.51
C ILE A 139 11.02 9.03 6.75
N ALA A 140 11.07 9.34 5.44
CA ALA A 140 12.26 9.14 4.63
C ALA A 140 13.44 10.03 5.05
N GLU A 141 13.17 11.26 5.52
CA GLU A 141 14.18 12.22 5.98
C GLU A 141 14.86 11.77 7.29
N ILE A 142 14.10 11.19 8.23
CA ILE A 142 14.66 10.75 9.50
C ILE A 142 15.30 9.36 9.42
N ALA A 143 14.86 8.52 8.48
CA ALA A 143 15.37 7.17 8.29
C ALA A 143 16.75 7.20 7.62
N GLN A 144 17.50 6.13 7.80
CA GLN A 144 18.76 5.95 7.07
C GLN A 144 18.55 6.07 5.55
N PRO A 145 19.54 6.61 4.80
CA PRO A 145 19.39 6.85 3.37
C PRO A 145 19.18 5.55 2.59
N GLU A 146 18.09 5.49 1.83
CA GLU A 146 17.77 4.35 0.99
C GLU A 146 17.08 4.77 -0.32
N THR A 147 17.04 3.86 -1.29
CA THR A 147 16.32 4.08 -2.55
C THR A 147 14.82 3.86 -2.35
N TRP A 148 14.11 4.92 -1.92
CA TRP A 148 12.66 4.90 -1.69
C TRP A 148 11.78 5.04 -2.95
N GLN A 149 12.40 5.40 -4.08
CA GLN A 149 11.76 5.56 -5.38
C GLN A 149 11.92 4.30 -6.24
N SER A 150 10.99 4.09 -7.17
CA SER A 150 11.09 3.03 -8.19
C SER A 150 12.08 3.43 -9.30
N VAL A 151 12.88 2.48 -9.79
CA VAL A 151 13.80 2.70 -10.91
C VAL A 151 13.30 1.88 -12.10
N GLN A 152 12.76 2.54 -13.13
CA GLN A 152 12.46 1.87 -14.40
C GLN A 152 13.67 2.01 -15.33
N ASP A 153 14.23 0.88 -15.77
CA ASP A 153 15.28 0.82 -16.80
C ASP A 153 16.48 1.75 -16.59
N GLY A 154 16.97 1.83 -15.35
CA GLY A 154 18.14 2.64 -15.00
C GLY A 154 17.91 4.15 -15.01
N GLN A 155 16.68 4.60 -15.30
CA GLN A 155 16.22 5.97 -15.15
C GLN A 155 15.25 6.02 -13.96
N TYR A 156 15.26 7.12 -13.21
CA TYR A 156 14.22 7.35 -12.22
C TYR A 156 12.89 7.34 -12.99
N ALA A 157 11.94 6.50 -12.56
CA ALA A 157 10.64 6.43 -13.22
C ALA A 157 10.11 7.87 -13.33
N VAL A 158 9.76 8.27 -14.56
CA VAL A 158 9.20 9.58 -14.85
C VAL A 158 8.07 9.85 -13.87
N ILE A 159 8.04 11.09 -13.34
CA ILE A 159 7.22 11.62 -12.25
C ILE A 159 5.73 11.64 -12.61
N ASN A 160 5.17 10.48 -12.97
CA ASN A 160 3.75 10.25 -13.21
C ASN A 160 3.19 9.19 -12.24
N SER A 161 3.94 8.80 -11.20
CA SER A 161 3.38 8.00 -10.10
C SER A 161 2.75 8.91 -9.05
N GLU A 162 1.50 8.65 -8.68
CA GLU A 162 0.70 9.36 -7.67
C GLU A 162 1.32 9.46 -6.25
N SER A 163 2.54 8.95 -6.02
CA SER A 163 3.23 9.03 -4.74
C SER A 163 4.76 9.11 -4.90
N PRO A 164 5.44 10.06 -4.23
CA PRO A 164 6.90 10.23 -4.33
C PRO A 164 7.72 9.11 -3.68
N TYR A 165 7.12 8.23 -2.87
CA TYR A 165 7.82 7.19 -2.10
C TYR A 165 7.10 5.82 -2.15
N PRO A 166 6.93 5.20 -3.34
CA PRO A 166 6.15 3.98 -3.50
C PRO A 166 6.72 2.79 -2.71
N ARG A 167 8.05 2.69 -2.58
CA ARG A 167 8.69 1.58 -1.85
C ARG A 167 8.49 1.71 -0.34
N LEU A 168 8.64 2.92 0.19
CA LEU A 168 8.38 3.20 1.60
C LEU A 168 6.92 2.95 1.95
N LYS A 169 5.99 3.39 1.09
CA LYS A 169 4.56 3.13 1.23
C LYS A 169 4.28 1.63 1.35
N ASN A 170 4.78 0.83 0.40
CA ASN A 170 4.59 -0.62 0.43
C ASN A 170 5.23 -1.24 1.69
N TYR A 171 6.46 -0.85 2.03
CA TYR A 171 7.16 -1.33 3.23
C TYR A 171 6.33 -1.10 4.51
N LEU A 172 5.82 0.12 4.72
CA LEU A 172 5.00 0.44 5.89
C LEU A 172 3.68 -0.34 5.90
N GLN A 173 3.02 -0.50 4.74
CA GLN A 173 1.79 -1.28 4.64
C GLN A 173 2.01 -2.75 5.01
N GLN A 174 3.06 -3.39 4.49
CA GLN A 174 3.36 -4.79 4.80
C GLN A 174 3.83 -4.97 6.26
N THR A 175 4.65 -4.04 6.76
CA THR A 175 5.11 -4.05 8.15
C THR A 175 3.93 -3.91 9.10
N PHE A 176 3.00 -2.98 8.84
CA PHE A 176 1.79 -2.81 9.61
C PHE A 176 0.91 -4.07 9.60
N ARG A 177 0.70 -4.68 8.43
CA ARG A 177 -0.02 -5.96 8.31
C ARG A 177 0.59 -7.02 9.22
N ARG A 178 1.92 -7.15 9.22
CA ARG A 178 2.59 -8.13 10.07
C ARG A 178 2.43 -7.82 11.56
N LEU A 179 2.51 -6.55 11.94
CA LEU A 179 2.30 -6.13 13.32
C LEU A 179 0.86 -6.38 13.78
N GLN A 180 -0.13 -6.28 12.90
CA GLN A 180 -1.51 -6.66 13.19
C GLN A 180 -1.63 -8.17 13.44
N GLU A 181 -1.03 -9.01 12.58
CA GLU A 181 -0.99 -10.48 12.75
C GLU A 181 -0.34 -10.88 14.09
N GLU A 182 0.68 -10.13 14.51
CA GLU A 182 1.43 -10.37 15.75
C GLU A 182 0.83 -9.64 16.97
N GLN A 183 -0.27 -8.90 16.81
CA GLN A 183 -0.92 -8.11 17.86
C GLN A 183 0.01 -7.07 18.52
N LYS A 184 0.89 -6.46 17.74
CA LYS A 184 1.93 -5.50 18.19
C LYS A 184 1.58 -4.03 17.94
N ILE A 185 0.32 -3.73 17.64
CA ILE A 185 -0.17 -2.35 17.60
C ILE A 185 -0.57 -1.95 19.02
N VAL A 186 0.15 -1.00 19.60
CA VAL A 186 -0.06 -0.56 20.99
C VAL A 186 -1.27 0.35 21.07
N SER A 187 -2.01 0.23 22.17
CA SER A 187 -3.05 1.17 22.57
C SER A 187 -2.64 1.87 23.87
N VAL A 188 -2.67 3.20 23.89
CA VAL A 188 -2.38 4.00 25.10
C VAL A 188 -3.43 5.06 25.30
N ILE A 189 -3.68 5.43 26.55
CA ILE A 189 -4.45 6.62 26.89
C ILE A 189 -3.48 7.66 27.45
N TYR A 190 -3.35 8.78 26.75
CA TYR A 190 -2.53 9.92 27.17
C TYR A 190 -3.42 11.16 27.19
N ASP A 191 -3.45 11.88 28.31
CA ASP A 191 -4.30 13.05 28.50
C ASP A 191 -5.78 12.78 28.14
N GLU A 192 -6.34 11.71 28.73
CA GLU A 192 -7.71 11.22 28.51
C GLU A 192 -8.07 10.84 27.06
N LYS A 193 -7.10 10.86 26.13
CA LYS A 193 -7.29 10.53 24.72
C LYS A 193 -6.63 9.20 24.35
N PRO A 194 -7.31 8.35 23.56
CA PRO A 194 -6.73 7.09 23.10
C PRO A 194 -5.78 7.34 21.93
N TYR A 195 -4.61 6.73 21.97
CA TYR A 195 -3.62 6.72 20.90
C TYR A 195 -3.34 5.29 20.45
N ARG A 196 -2.81 5.17 19.24
CA ARG A 196 -2.22 3.95 18.72
C ARG A 196 -0.79 4.21 18.30
N ALA A 197 0.07 3.22 18.48
CA ALA A 197 1.45 3.36 18.06
C ALA A 197 2.06 2.01 17.65
N PHE A 198 3.04 2.06 16.75
CA PHE A 198 3.80 0.87 16.39
C PHE A 198 5.22 1.20 15.93
N ASN A 199 6.10 0.20 16.08
CA ASN A 199 7.50 0.24 15.63
C ASN A 199 7.58 -0.06 14.13
N THR A 200 8.16 0.85 13.34
CA THR A 200 8.27 0.66 11.88
C THR A 200 9.36 -0.32 11.47
N GLY A 201 10.26 -0.69 12.37
CA GLY A 201 11.49 -1.44 12.06
C GLY A 201 12.50 -0.66 11.21
N LEU A 202 12.22 0.60 10.88
CA LEU A 202 13.20 1.53 10.29
C LEU A 202 14.09 2.10 11.39
N ILE A 203 15.31 2.43 11.00
CA ILE A 203 16.34 2.99 11.86
C ILE A 203 16.68 4.39 11.37
N SER A 204 16.88 5.33 12.30
CA SER A 204 17.31 6.69 12.03
C SER A 204 18.84 6.80 11.84
N TYR A 205 19.32 8.00 11.50
CA TYR A 205 20.77 8.26 11.39
C TYR A 205 21.55 8.08 12.69
N ASP A 206 20.90 8.24 13.84
CA ASP A 206 21.49 8.02 15.18
C ASP A 206 21.22 6.61 15.73
N ASP A 207 20.97 5.64 14.84
CA ASP A 207 20.76 4.22 15.13
C ASP A 207 19.59 3.94 16.08
N LYS A 208 18.57 4.81 16.05
CA LYS A 208 17.35 4.65 16.85
C LYS A 208 16.19 4.13 16.02
N GLU A 209 15.34 3.32 16.65
CA GLU A 209 14.12 2.85 16.01
C GLU A 209 13.12 3.98 15.79
N ILE A 210 12.43 3.93 14.65
CA ILE A 210 11.42 4.90 14.26
C ILE A 210 10.03 4.35 14.55
N PHE A 211 9.23 5.14 15.25
CA PHE A 211 7.87 4.82 15.65
C PHE A 211 6.88 5.77 14.99
N LEU A 212 5.70 5.23 14.66
CA LEU A 212 4.56 6.02 14.21
C LEU A 212 3.51 6.05 15.31
N ILE A 213 3.01 7.24 15.60
CA ILE A 213 1.98 7.49 16.60
C ILE A 213 0.77 8.07 15.89
N PHE A 214 -0.40 7.58 16.28
CA PHE A 214 -1.67 7.92 15.70
C PHE A 214 -2.64 8.35 16.79
N ASP A 215 -3.31 9.47 16.57
CA ASP A 215 -4.44 9.91 17.36
C ASP A 215 -5.74 9.55 16.63
N PRO A 216 -6.88 9.59 17.33
CA PRO A 216 -8.17 9.34 16.70
C PRO A 216 -8.34 10.32 15.55
N ASN A 217 -8.78 9.80 14.42
CA ASN A 217 -9.08 10.68 13.31
C ASN A 217 -10.24 11.61 13.70
N TYR A 218 -10.39 12.67 12.93
CA TYR A 218 -11.58 13.49 13.05
C TYR A 218 -12.81 12.60 12.85
N PRO A 219 -13.93 12.92 13.52
CA PRO A 219 -15.16 12.21 13.29
C PRO A 219 -15.46 12.20 11.81
N ASN A 220 -16.19 11.18 11.38
CA ASN A 220 -16.69 11.13 10.02
C ASN A 220 -15.58 11.08 8.96
N GLN A 221 -14.38 10.61 9.30
CA GLN A 221 -13.40 10.19 8.29
C GLN A 221 -13.62 8.73 7.91
N GLU A 222 -13.02 8.30 6.79
CA GLU A 222 -13.05 6.88 6.39
C GLU A 222 -12.11 6.05 7.26
N GLN A 223 -10.98 6.64 7.66
CA GLN A 223 -10.00 6.00 8.53
C GLN A 223 -10.26 6.37 10.01
N PRO A 224 -10.25 5.40 10.93
CA PRO A 224 -10.44 5.66 12.36
C PRO A 224 -9.28 6.40 13.03
N TRP A 225 -8.07 6.31 12.45
CA TRP A 225 -6.87 6.95 12.99
C TRP A 225 -6.27 7.95 11.99
N LYS A 226 -5.47 8.90 12.47
CA LYS A 226 -4.63 9.75 11.62
C LYS A 226 -3.23 9.81 12.22
N LEU A 227 -2.22 9.99 11.36
CA LEU A 227 -0.84 10.11 11.85
C LEU A 227 -0.69 11.38 12.68
N TYR A 228 -0.41 11.20 13.96
CA TYR A 228 -0.11 12.27 14.91
C TYR A 228 1.35 12.69 14.81
N GLY A 229 2.25 11.70 14.80
CA GLY A 229 3.67 11.96 14.93
C GLY A 229 4.58 10.83 14.48
N VAL A 230 5.82 11.21 14.20
CA VAL A 230 6.93 10.31 13.93
C VAL A 230 8.00 10.65 14.95
N CYS A 231 8.47 9.65 15.69
CA CYS A 231 9.43 9.84 16.77
C CYS A 231 10.44 8.69 16.86
N THR A 232 11.53 9.00 17.53
CA THR A 232 12.56 8.07 18.01
C THR A 232 12.64 8.22 19.53
N PRO A 233 13.21 7.27 20.28
CA PRO A 233 13.40 7.44 21.72
C PRO A 233 14.13 8.74 22.05
N GLY A 234 13.43 9.65 22.74
CA GLY A 234 13.92 10.95 23.18
C GLY A 234 13.83 12.09 22.16
N ASN A 235 13.24 11.88 20.97
CA ASN A 235 13.13 12.94 19.95
C ASN A 235 11.93 12.74 19.01
N GLY A 236 11.33 13.83 18.53
CA GLY A 236 10.23 13.82 17.57
C GLY A 236 8.85 14.06 18.19
N ILE A 237 7.83 14.09 17.33
CA ILE A 237 6.45 14.42 17.73
C ILE A 237 5.80 13.18 18.34
N GLY A 238 5.24 13.31 19.55
CA GLY A 238 4.63 12.22 20.30
C GLY A 238 5.61 11.43 21.17
N ASN A 239 6.83 11.93 21.40
CA ASN A 239 7.80 11.24 22.26
C ASN A 239 7.28 11.05 23.69
N GLU A 240 6.49 11.98 24.21
CA GLU A 240 5.79 11.85 25.50
C GLU A 240 4.82 10.66 25.53
N ILE A 241 4.06 10.46 24.44
CA ILE A 241 3.17 9.31 24.28
C ILE A 241 3.99 8.03 24.09
N LEU A 242 5.12 8.12 23.37
CA LEU A 242 6.05 7.00 23.17
C LEU A 242 6.53 6.45 24.51
N HIS A 243 6.98 7.32 25.43
CA HIS A 243 7.45 6.87 26.75
C HIS A 243 6.38 6.13 27.55
N GLN A 244 5.11 6.51 27.42
CA GLN A 244 4.01 5.81 28.08
C GLN A 244 3.57 4.54 27.33
N ALA A 245 3.57 4.57 26.00
CA ALA A 245 3.15 3.45 25.15
C ALA A 245 4.15 2.30 25.10
N PHE A 246 5.42 2.58 25.34
CA PHE A 246 6.50 1.62 25.11
C PHE A 246 7.30 1.32 26.39
N GLN A 247 6.64 1.36 27.56
CA GLN A 247 7.25 1.10 28.88
C GLN A 247 8.07 -0.20 28.93
N ASP A 248 7.71 -1.23 28.14
CA ASP A 248 8.35 -2.55 28.12
C ASP A 248 8.91 -2.99 26.74
N PHE A 249 9.32 -2.05 25.89
CA PHE A 249 9.96 -2.33 24.57
C PHE A 249 9.03 -3.06 23.59
N THR A 250 8.39 -2.34 22.65
CA THR A 250 7.63 -3.08 21.63
C THR A 250 8.54 -3.77 20.64
N PRO A 251 8.25 -5.04 20.34
CA PRO A 251 8.97 -5.74 19.31
C PRO A 251 8.60 -5.18 17.94
N ARG A 252 9.61 -4.92 17.12
CA ARG A 252 9.46 -4.81 15.66
C ARG A 252 8.71 -6.03 15.08
N ALA A 253 8.20 -5.86 13.86
CA ALA A 253 7.62 -6.97 13.10
C ALA A 253 8.62 -8.14 12.99
N HIS A 254 8.16 -9.36 13.28
CA HIS A 254 9.01 -10.53 13.33
C HIS A 254 8.69 -11.51 12.19
N PHE A 255 9.40 -11.34 11.08
CA PHE A 255 9.17 -12.13 9.87
C PHE A 255 9.92 -13.47 9.84
N ILE A 256 11.07 -13.57 10.52
CA ILE A 256 11.93 -14.76 10.49
C ILE A 256 11.87 -15.43 11.86
N GLN A 257 11.09 -16.51 11.98
CA GLN A 257 10.91 -17.25 13.24
C GLN A 257 12.12 -18.12 13.60
N ASP A 258 12.78 -18.70 12.59
CA ASP A 258 13.96 -19.53 12.78
C ASP A 258 15.04 -19.14 11.77
N TYR A 259 16.09 -18.50 12.26
CA TYR A 259 17.24 -18.14 11.42
C TYR A 259 17.97 -19.37 10.86
N ASN A 260 17.79 -20.56 11.47
CA ASN A 260 18.40 -21.80 10.97
C ASN A 260 17.69 -22.35 9.72
N GLN A 261 16.44 -21.96 9.43
CA GLN A 261 15.76 -22.34 8.18
C GLN A 261 16.43 -21.73 6.93
N SER A 262 17.25 -20.69 7.12
CA SER A 262 18.05 -20.06 6.06
C SER A 262 19.48 -20.61 5.94
N ALA A 263 19.87 -21.58 6.77
CA ALA A 263 21.28 -21.80 7.07
C ALA A 263 22.12 -22.42 5.94
N LEU A 264 21.54 -23.06 4.92
CA LEU A 264 22.35 -23.63 3.84
C LEU A 264 21.59 -23.61 2.52
N ILE A 265 21.86 -22.58 1.69
CA ILE A 265 21.44 -22.54 0.27
C ILE A 265 22.07 -23.71 -0.51
N LEU A 266 23.27 -24.12 -0.09
CA LEU A 266 24.05 -25.17 -0.75
C LEU A 266 24.60 -26.12 0.30
N ASP A 267 24.44 -27.41 0.05
CA ASP A 267 25.21 -28.46 0.69
C ASP A 267 26.62 -28.48 0.07
N PRO A 268 27.68 -28.15 0.82
CA PRO A 268 29.05 -28.18 0.31
C PRO A 268 29.50 -29.60 -0.09
N ASN A 269 28.80 -30.65 0.37
CA ASN A 269 29.12 -32.04 0.08
C ASN A 269 28.39 -32.59 -1.16
N LYS A 270 27.50 -31.81 -1.80
CA LYS A 270 26.79 -32.22 -3.01
C LYS A 270 27.25 -31.43 -4.23
N PRO A 271 27.31 -32.07 -5.41
CA PRO A 271 27.55 -31.35 -6.66
C PRO A 271 26.54 -30.23 -6.88
N ILE A 272 27.00 -29.07 -7.37
CA ILE A 272 26.16 -27.90 -7.65
C ILE A 272 24.99 -28.27 -8.58
N ASP A 273 25.25 -29.10 -9.59
CA ASP A 273 24.25 -29.56 -10.57
C ASP A 273 23.09 -30.35 -9.95
N GLN A 274 23.32 -31.04 -8.83
CA GLN A 274 22.30 -31.84 -8.15
C GLN A 274 21.43 -31.00 -7.21
N GLN A 275 21.76 -29.72 -7.05
CA GLN A 275 21.08 -28.79 -6.15
C GLN A 275 20.33 -27.70 -6.93
N ILE A 276 20.40 -27.70 -8.27
CA ILE A 276 19.68 -26.75 -9.13
C ILE A 276 18.17 -26.86 -8.85
N PRO A 277 17.48 -25.74 -8.60
CA PRO A 277 16.03 -25.76 -8.39
C PRO A 277 15.26 -26.39 -9.56
N THR A 278 14.22 -27.17 -9.27
CA THR A 278 13.30 -27.67 -10.31
C THR A 278 12.18 -26.66 -10.52
N ILE A 279 11.86 -26.32 -11.77
CA ILE A 279 10.72 -25.45 -12.11
C ILE A 279 9.57 -26.35 -12.59
N SER A 280 8.35 -26.12 -12.09
CA SER A 280 7.14 -26.79 -12.60
C SER A 280 6.89 -26.38 -14.04
N ASP A 281 6.40 -27.32 -14.87
CA ASP A 281 6.31 -27.17 -16.33
C ASP A 281 5.43 -26.00 -16.82
N ASP A 282 4.57 -25.44 -15.95
CA ASP A 282 3.60 -24.41 -16.33
C ASP A 282 3.68 -23.10 -15.52
N HIS A 283 4.23 -23.11 -14.30
CA HIS A 283 4.14 -21.95 -13.38
C HIS A 283 4.90 -20.70 -13.85
N PHE A 284 5.89 -20.84 -14.72
CA PHE A 284 6.62 -19.69 -15.27
C PHE A 284 5.87 -19.04 -16.46
N LEU A 285 5.00 -19.80 -17.13
CA LEU A 285 4.18 -19.31 -18.25
C LEU A 285 3.01 -18.46 -17.76
N ASP A 286 2.51 -18.75 -16.55
CA ASP A 286 1.44 -17.99 -15.90
C ASP A 286 1.75 -16.50 -15.77
N HIS A 287 3.05 -16.16 -15.75
CA HIS A 287 3.55 -14.80 -15.55
C HIS A 287 4.49 -14.31 -16.65
N LEU A 288 4.24 -14.70 -17.91
CA LEU A 288 4.98 -14.17 -19.06
C LEU A 288 4.95 -12.64 -19.14
N GLU A 289 3.93 -11.98 -18.60
CA GLU A 289 3.87 -10.51 -18.52
C GLU A 289 5.02 -9.87 -17.72
N ARG A 290 5.74 -10.66 -16.90
CA ARG A 290 6.89 -10.19 -16.11
C ARG A 290 8.23 -10.33 -16.85
N TRP A 291 8.28 -11.13 -17.91
CA TRP A 291 9.52 -11.43 -18.62
C TRP A 291 10.01 -10.21 -19.42
N PRO A 292 11.33 -10.09 -19.66
CA PRO A 292 11.84 -9.03 -20.53
C PRO A 292 11.28 -9.17 -21.94
N ILE A 293 10.79 -8.06 -22.50
CA ILE A 293 10.17 -7.99 -23.83
C ILE A 293 11.08 -8.62 -24.90
N ALA A 294 12.37 -8.27 -24.90
CA ALA A 294 13.34 -8.79 -25.85
C ALA A 294 13.57 -10.31 -25.73
N VAL A 295 13.34 -10.92 -24.55
CA VAL A 295 13.37 -12.38 -24.40
C VAL A 295 12.12 -12.98 -25.01
N ILE A 296 10.95 -12.40 -24.77
CA ILE A 296 9.70 -12.87 -25.37
C ILE A 296 9.82 -12.82 -26.90
N GLU A 297 10.19 -11.67 -27.48
CA GLU A 297 10.36 -11.51 -28.92
C GLU A 297 11.34 -12.53 -29.52
N ARG A 298 12.46 -12.79 -28.83
CA ARG A 298 13.42 -13.84 -29.24
C ARG A 298 12.76 -15.22 -29.32
N GLU A 299 12.01 -15.61 -28.29
CA GLU A 299 11.37 -16.93 -28.26
C GLU A 299 10.21 -17.06 -29.28
N LEU A 300 9.60 -15.94 -29.68
CA LEU A 300 8.53 -15.91 -30.69
C LEU A 300 9.03 -15.99 -32.14
N THR A 301 10.35 -15.99 -32.38
CA THR A 301 10.94 -16.03 -33.73
C THR A 301 10.32 -17.17 -34.56
N ASN A 302 10.02 -16.94 -35.84
CA ASN A 302 9.38 -17.92 -36.75
C ASN A 302 7.94 -18.33 -36.40
N ASP A 303 7.27 -17.69 -35.43
CA ASP A 303 5.84 -17.85 -35.19
C ASP A 303 5.11 -16.51 -35.41
N SER A 304 4.52 -16.34 -36.60
CA SER A 304 3.88 -15.08 -36.97
C SER A 304 2.63 -14.80 -36.13
N ILE A 305 1.89 -15.83 -35.72
CA ILE A 305 0.63 -15.66 -34.99
C ILE A 305 0.93 -15.20 -33.57
N ALA A 306 1.84 -15.90 -32.87
CA ALA A 306 2.25 -15.52 -31.53
C ALA A 306 2.87 -14.11 -31.51
N TYR A 307 3.66 -13.77 -32.53
CA TYR A 307 4.23 -12.42 -32.67
C TYR A 307 3.14 -11.35 -32.86
N THR A 308 2.11 -11.60 -33.68
CA THR A 308 0.98 -10.67 -33.83
C THR A 308 0.19 -10.49 -32.53
N LEU A 309 -0.07 -11.58 -31.80
CA LEU A 309 -0.73 -11.52 -30.48
C LEU A 309 0.08 -10.67 -29.50
N PHE A 310 1.40 -10.84 -29.48
CA PHE A 310 2.29 -10.05 -28.62
C PHE A 310 2.42 -8.58 -29.04
N GLN A 311 2.46 -8.29 -30.34
CA GLN A 311 2.42 -6.91 -30.83
C GLN A 311 1.11 -6.21 -30.46
N HIS A 312 -0.03 -6.91 -30.56
CA HIS A 312 -1.30 -6.36 -30.10
C HIS A 312 -1.26 -6.00 -28.61
N LEU A 313 -0.71 -6.88 -27.78
CA LEU A 313 -0.51 -6.62 -26.34
C LEU A 313 0.25 -5.32 -26.06
N GLN A 314 1.30 -5.03 -26.85
CA GLN A 314 2.10 -3.82 -26.70
C GLN A 314 1.35 -2.52 -27.08
N THR A 315 0.23 -2.63 -27.81
CA THR A 315 -0.59 -1.47 -28.23
C THR A 315 -1.75 -1.15 -27.29
N LEU A 316 -2.03 -2.01 -26.32
CA LEU A 316 -3.18 -1.87 -25.43
C LEU A 316 -2.90 -0.90 -24.27
N ASP A 317 -3.81 0.05 -24.05
CA ASP A 317 -3.85 0.85 -22.83
C ASP A 317 -4.62 0.09 -21.74
N ASN A 318 -4.06 0.04 -20.54
CA ASN A 318 -4.50 -0.81 -19.44
C ASN A 318 -5.78 -0.30 -18.71
N THR A 319 -6.71 0.34 -19.42
CA THR A 319 -7.83 1.10 -18.84
C THR A 319 -9.11 0.28 -18.66
N ASN A 320 -9.33 -0.77 -19.47
CA ASN A 320 -10.61 -1.49 -19.54
C ASN A 320 -10.50 -3.02 -19.39
N GLY A 321 -9.42 -3.55 -18.81
CA GLY A 321 -9.21 -5.01 -18.66
C GLY A 321 -8.94 -5.77 -19.97
N GLN A 322 -8.85 -5.05 -21.09
CA GLN A 322 -8.49 -5.59 -22.40
C GLN A 322 -7.11 -6.26 -22.38
N SER A 323 -6.16 -5.68 -21.62
CA SER A 323 -4.81 -6.21 -21.47
C SER A 323 -4.80 -7.58 -20.78
N ASP A 324 -5.62 -7.80 -19.74
CA ASP A 324 -5.70 -9.09 -19.04
C ASP A 324 -6.23 -10.20 -19.96
N HIS A 325 -7.28 -9.90 -20.74
CA HIS A 325 -7.83 -10.84 -21.69
C HIS A 325 -6.84 -11.20 -22.80
N ALA A 326 -6.16 -10.20 -23.37
CA ALA A 326 -5.14 -10.42 -24.40
C ALA A 326 -3.94 -11.23 -23.85
N TRP A 327 -3.54 -11.00 -22.59
CA TRP A 327 -2.48 -11.78 -21.96
C TRP A 327 -2.91 -13.23 -21.75
N MET A 328 -4.17 -13.46 -21.39
CA MET A 328 -4.74 -14.80 -21.27
C MET A 328 -4.75 -15.53 -22.61
N GLU A 329 -5.21 -14.88 -23.68
CA GLU A 329 -5.20 -15.43 -25.04
C GLU A 329 -3.79 -15.77 -25.51
N PHE A 330 -2.84 -14.84 -25.34
CA PHE A 330 -1.43 -15.07 -25.68
C PHE A 330 -0.85 -16.26 -24.91
N LYS A 331 -1.07 -16.33 -23.59
CA LYS A 331 -0.58 -17.45 -22.76
C LYS A 331 -1.20 -18.78 -23.19
N GLN A 332 -2.51 -18.81 -23.48
CA GLN A 332 -3.17 -20.02 -23.98
C GLN A 332 -2.58 -20.48 -25.31
N TYR A 333 -2.28 -19.55 -26.22
CA TYR A 333 -1.61 -19.85 -27.48
C TYR A 333 -0.24 -20.49 -27.23
N ILE A 334 0.60 -19.92 -26.37
CA ILE A 334 1.91 -20.52 -26.04
C ILE A 334 1.76 -21.93 -25.46
N ILE A 335 0.81 -22.13 -24.54
CA ILE A 335 0.57 -23.42 -23.87
C ILE A 335 0.11 -24.49 -24.87
N SER A 336 -0.71 -24.12 -25.87
CA SER A 336 -1.22 -25.06 -26.87
C SER A 336 -0.20 -25.42 -27.96
N HIS A 337 0.92 -24.69 -28.08
CA HIS A 337 1.95 -24.91 -29.10
C HIS A 337 3.24 -25.46 -28.46
N MET A 338 3.45 -26.78 -28.58
CA MET A 338 4.56 -27.50 -27.91
C MET A 338 5.94 -26.87 -28.18
N GLU A 339 6.24 -26.49 -29.43
CA GLU A 339 7.54 -25.93 -29.78
C GLU A 339 7.80 -24.58 -29.10
N LEU A 340 6.79 -23.70 -29.05
CA LEU A 340 6.86 -22.44 -28.32
C LEU A 340 7.03 -22.68 -26.83
N LYS A 341 6.21 -23.56 -26.24
CA LYS A 341 6.31 -23.94 -24.83
C LYS A 341 7.73 -24.42 -24.47
N LEU A 342 8.32 -25.30 -25.28
CA LEU A 342 9.66 -25.83 -25.08
C LEU A 342 10.74 -24.75 -25.21
N ARG A 343 10.58 -23.77 -26.09
CA ARG A 343 11.49 -22.63 -26.22
C ARG A 343 11.54 -21.77 -24.96
N PHE A 344 10.37 -21.35 -24.47
CA PHE A 344 10.29 -20.61 -23.20
C PHE A 344 10.83 -21.42 -22.02
N LYS A 345 10.48 -22.70 -21.92
CA LYS A 345 11.02 -23.61 -20.89
C LYS A 345 12.55 -23.68 -20.96
N LYS A 346 13.11 -23.87 -22.15
CA LYS A 346 14.56 -23.96 -22.33
C LYS A 346 15.26 -22.67 -21.95
N SER A 347 14.67 -21.52 -22.29
CA SER A 347 15.18 -20.19 -21.94
C SER A 347 15.34 -20.02 -20.43
N ILE A 348 14.30 -20.32 -19.64
CA ILE A 348 14.38 -20.20 -18.18
C ILE A 348 15.29 -21.24 -17.53
N GLU A 349 15.33 -22.48 -18.04
CA GLU A 349 16.23 -23.53 -17.53
C GLU A 349 17.71 -23.17 -17.74
N VAL A 350 18.06 -22.61 -18.90
CA VAL A 350 19.43 -22.15 -19.18
C VAL A 350 19.78 -20.94 -18.31
N ALA A 351 18.86 -19.99 -18.16
CA ALA A 351 19.03 -18.84 -17.25
C ALA A 351 19.22 -19.30 -15.81
N LEU A 352 18.44 -20.27 -15.34
CA LEU A 352 18.54 -20.83 -13.99
C LEU A 352 19.88 -21.51 -13.77
N ARG A 353 20.29 -22.41 -14.68
CA ARG A 353 21.58 -23.12 -14.56
C ARG A 353 22.76 -22.16 -14.47
N SER A 354 22.83 -21.20 -15.40
CA SER A 354 23.93 -20.21 -15.43
C SER A 354 23.90 -19.27 -14.22
N SER A 355 22.71 -18.90 -13.73
CA SER A 355 22.57 -18.08 -12.52
C SER A 355 22.95 -18.86 -11.26
N TRP A 356 22.60 -20.16 -11.20
CA TRP A 356 22.92 -21.04 -10.08
C TRP A 356 24.43 -21.25 -9.92
N GLU A 357 25.14 -21.50 -11.01
CA GLU A 357 26.61 -21.57 -11.02
C GLU A 357 27.26 -20.28 -10.48
N TYR A 358 26.70 -19.12 -10.86
CA TYR A 358 27.17 -17.82 -10.38
C TYR A 358 26.89 -17.60 -8.89
N ILE A 359 25.71 -18.00 -8.42
CA ILE A 359 25.28 -17.90 -7.02
C ILE A 359 26.06 -18.86 -6.14
N ALA A 360 26.46 -20.03 -6.65
CA ALA A 360 27.30 -20.96 -5.91
C ALA A 360 28.63 -20.34 -5.47
N LEU A 361 29.16 -19.39 -6.25
CA LEU A 361 30.34 -18.61 -5.90
C LEU A 361 30.02 -17.36 -5.06
N LYS A 362 28.76 -16.93 -5.03
CA LYS A 362 28.29 -15.71 -4.35
C LYS A 362 26.92 -15.92 -3.68
N PRO A 363 26.81 -16.74 -2.62
CA PRO A 363 25.51 -17.10 -2.03
C PRO A 363 24.74 -15.89 -1.46
N TRP A 364 25.45 -14.82 -1.05
CA TRP A 364 24.86 -13.57 -0.56
C TRP A 364 24.04 -12.80 -1.62
N LEU A 365 24.03 -13.26 -2.88
CA LEU A 365 23.15 -12.71 -3.91
C LEU A 365 21.73 -13.22 -3.84
N ILE A 366 21.46 -14.31 -3.11
CA ILE A 366 20.10 -14.71 -2.83
C ILE A 366 19.52 -13.78 -1.77
N ALA A 367 18.36 -13.22 -2.07
CA ALA A 367 17.59 -12.46 -1.12
C ALA A 367 16.49 -13.34 -0.52
N CYS A 368 15.88 -12.86 0.56
CA CYS A 368 14.74 -13.51 1.18
C CYS A 368 13.52 -12.61 1.01
N GLN A 369 12.34 -13.20 0.88
CA GLN A 369 11.06 -12.50 1.02
C GLN A 369 10.18 -13.20 2.05
N TYR A 370 9.21 -12.48 2.60
CA TYR A 370 8.18 -13.09 3.43
C TYR A 370 6.89 -13.30 2.64
N ASN A 371 6.36 -14.52 2.64
CA ASN A 371 5.10 -14.85 2.00
C ASN A 371 3.95 -14.80 3.01
N PHE A 372 3.14 -13.74 2.97
CA PHE A 372 1.98 -13.61 3.85
C PHE A 372 0.90 -14.69 3.66
N GLY A 373 0.83 -15.36 2.51
CA GLY A 373 -0.16 -16.41 2.28
C GLY A 373 0.23 -17.76 2.88
N ARG A 374 1.54 -18.01 3.01
CA ARG A 374 2.09 -19.25 3.59
C ARG A 374 2.73 -19.06 4.96
N HIS A 375 2.86 -17.81 5.42
CA HIS A 375 3.53 -17.44 6.66
C HIS A 375 4.96 -17.98 6.76
N GLU A 376 5.70 -17.99 5.65
CA GLU A 376 7.06 -18.53 5.55
C GLU A 376 8.00 -17.58 4.81
N VAL A 377 9.30 -17.75 5.04
CA VAL A 377 10.35 -17.07 4.29
C VAL A 377 10.65 -17.86 3.03
N GLU A 378 10.66 -17.19 1.89
CA GLU A 378 11.04 -17.75 0.60
C GLU A 378 12.33 -17.11 0.10
N LEU A 379 13.06 -17.83 -0.74
CA LEU A 379 14.30 -17.32 -1.32
C LEU A 379 14.02 -16.75 -2.71
N LEU A 380 14.73 -15.67 -3.04
CA LEU A 380 14.70 -14.99 -4.32
C LEU A 380 16.03 -15.22 -5.02
N LEU A 381 15.99 -16.05 -6.06
CA LEU A 381 17.13 -16.41 -6.88
C LEU A 381 17.17 -15.48 -8.11
N PRO A 382 18.16 -14.60 -8.25
CA PRO A 382 18.26 -13.72 -9.41
C PRO A 382 18.54 -14.51 -10.69
N LEU A 383 17.67 -14.37 -11.69
CA LEU A 383 17.78 -14.99 -13.01
C LEU A 383 18.28 -14.00 -14.05
N ARG A 384 19.13 -14.49 -14.96
CA ARG A 384 19.68 -13.73 -16.07
C ARG A 384 19.34 -14.41 -17.40
N LEU A 385 18.41 -13.84 -18.14
CA LEU A 385 17.88 -14.34 -19.41
C LEU A 385 18.56 -13.70 -20.63
N GLN A 386 19.10 -12.49 -20.49
CA GLN A 386 19.68 -11.72 -21.60
C GLN A 386 21.20 -11.63 -21.59
N GLY A 387 21.88 -12.02 -20.51
CA GLY A 387 23.35 -11.98 -20.43
C GLY A 387 23.90 -12.29 -19.04
N ARG A 388 25.20 -12.08 -18.81
CA ARG A 388 25.84 -12.35 -17.51
C ARG A 388 25.84 -11.17 -16.53
N MET A 389 25.54 -9.96 -17.00
CA MET A 389 25.77 -8.72 -16.26
C MET A 389 24.55 -8.25 -15.45
N TRP A 390 23.32 -8.51 -15.93
CA TRP A 390 22.10 -7.94 -15.39
C TRP A 390 21.16 -9.03 -14.86
N VAL A 391 20.43 -8.72 -13.79
CA VAL A 391 19.33 -9.54 -13.28
C VAL A 391 18.06 -9.08 -13.98
N ASP A 392 17.41 -10.02 -14.67
CA ASP A 392 16.22 -9.77 -15.46
C ASP A 392 14.95 -10.13 -14.67
N LEU A 393 14.99 -11.27 -13.97
CA LEU A 393 13.90 -11.80 -13.14
C LEU A 393 14.45 -12.29 -11.80
N ALA A 394 13.58 -12.53 -10.83
CA ALA A 394 13.91 -13.33 -9.65
C ALA A 394 12.98 -14.55 -9.58
N LEU A 395 13.57 -15.75 -9.51
CA LEU A 395 12.82 -16.98 -9.25
C LEU A 395 12.58 -17.10 -7.75
N VAL A 396 11.31 -17.20 -7.36
CA VAL A 396 10.93 -17.55 -5.99
C VAL A 396 11.15 -19.04 -5.81
N ILE A 397 12.03 -19.43 -4.88
CA ILE A 397 12.32 -20.83 -4.57
C ILE A 397 12.01 -21.13 -3.10
N THR A 398 11.53 -22.35 -2.86
CA THR A 398 11.32 -22.92 -1.53
C THR A 398 12.11 -24.21 -1.39
N ALA A 399 12.79 -24.39 -0.25
CA ALA A 399 13.43 -25.65 0.09
C ALA A 399 12.35 -26.69 0.44
N SER A 400 12.53 -27.94 0.00
CA SER A 400 11.70 -29.04 0.49
C SER A 400 12.23 -29.46 1.87
N GLU A 401 11.36 -29.58 2.87
CA GLU A 401 11.74 -29.87 4.26
C GLU A 401 12.79 -30.99 4.38
N GLY A 402 13.85 -30.74 5.15
CA GLY A 402 14.92 -31.71 5.39
C GLY A 402 15.78 -32.06 4.16
N SER A 403 15.66 -31.32 3.05
CA SER A 403 16.42 -31.60 1.83
C SER A 403 16.98 -30.33 1.17
N TYR A 404 18.09 -30.48 0.45
CA TYR A 404 18.68 -29.44 -0.42
C TYR A 404 18.01 -29.41 -1.81
N GLN A 405 16.74 -29.78 -1.89
CA GLN A 405 15.97 -29.75 -3.13
C GLN A 405 15.05 -28.53 -3.15
N TYR A 406 15.37 -27.60 -4.02
CA TYR A 406 14.61 -26.36 -4.20
C TYR A 406 13.58 -26.52 -5.31
N LYS A 407 12.38 -25.96 -5.09
CA LYS A 407 11.33 -25.87 -6.11
C LYS A 407 11.08 -24.41 -6.46
N GLY A 408 11.18 -24.10 -7.75
CA GLY A 408 10.78 -22.82 -8.32
C GLY A 408 9.27 -22.70 -8.35
N ARG A 409 8.74 -21.60 -7.82
CA ARG A 409 7.30 -21.37 -7.66
C ARG A 409 6.73 -20.39 -8.66
N THR A 410 7.41 -19.26 -8.84
CA THR A 410 6.99 -18.17 -9.71
C THR A 410 8.20 -17.27 -9.99
N VAL A 411 8.07 -16.40 -10.99
CA VAL A 411 9.08 -15.37 -11.30
C VAL A 411 8.55 -13.99 -10.93
N LEU A 412 9.40 -13.16 -10.36
CA LEU A 412 9.12 -11.76 -10.05
C LEU A 412 9.95 -10.86 -10.96
N THR A 413 9.44 -9.68 -11.29
CA THR A 413 10.30 -8.63 -11.84
C THR A 413 11.33 -8.21 -10.79
N ARG A 414 12.43 -7.62 -11.24
CA ARG A 414 13.48 -7.08 -10.35
C ARG A 414 12.93 -6.12 -9.30
N GLU A 415 12.03 -5.22 -9.69
CA GLU A 415 11.38 -4.26 -8.79
C GLU A 415 10.50 -4.94 -7.74
N MET A 416 9.70 -5.94 -8.15
CA MET A 416 8.89 -6.72 -7.21
C MET A 416 9.77 -7.46 -6.19
N ALA A 417 10.83 -8.11 -6.68
CA ALA A 417 11.76 -8.85 -5.83
C ALA A 417 12.46 -7.94 -4.82
N TYR A 418 12.93 -6.76 -5.25
CA TYR A 418 13.52 -5.76 -4.36
C TYR A 418 12.54 -5.28 -3.29
N ASN A 419 11.31 -4.95 -3.68
CA ASN A 419 10.27 -4.48 -2.75
C ASN A 419 9.91 -5.54 -1.72
N ASN A 420 9.82 -6.80 -2.13
CA ASN A 420 9.52 -7.92 -1.24
C ASN A 420 10.69 -8.20 -0.30
N ALA A 421 11.92 -8.17 -0.80
CA ALA A 421 13.11 -8.43 0.01
C ALA A 421 13.39 -7.34 1.04
N ARG A 422 13.10 -6.08 0.68
CA ARG A 422 13.29 -4.93 1.56
C ARG A 422 12.54 -5.09 2.88
N LEU A 423 11.44 -5.83 2.91
CA LEU A 423 10.69 -6.12 4.13
C LEU A 423 11.55 -6.82 5.20
N LEU A 424 12.49 -7.67 4.78
CA LEU A 424 13.39 -8.41 5.67
C LEU A 424 14.73 -7.71 5.86
N SER A 425 15.31 -7.18 4.78
CA SER A 425 16.61 -6.50 4.81
C SER A 425 16.72 -5.51 3.65
N PRO A 426 17.32 -4.33 3.84
CA PRO A 426 17.73 -3.50 2.71
C PRO A 426 18.68 -4.30 1.82
N LEU A 427 18.35 -4.36 0.52
CA LEU A 427 19.24 -4.91 -0.50
C LEU A 427 20.07 -3.77 -1.08
N SER A 428 21.35 -4.02 -1.34
CA SER A 428 22.16 -3.05 -2.08
C SER A 428 21.58 -2.89 -3.50
N PRO A 429 21.14 -1.67 -3.88
CA PRO A 429 20.64 -1.38 -5.22
C PRO A 429 21.64 -1.74 -6.31
N ASP A 430 22.93 -1.54 -6.07
CA ASP A 430 23.97 -1.83 -7.05
C ASP A 430 24.11 -3.33 -7.33
N HIS A 431 23.80 -4.18 -6.35
CA HIS A 431 23.89 -5.63 -6.50
C HIS A 431 22.63 -6.27 -7.08
N TRP A 432 21.44 -5.76 -6.71
CA TRP A 432 20.15 -6.36 -7.07
C TRP A 432 19.37 -5.58 -8.15
N LEU A 433 19.49 -4.24 -8.19
CA LEU A 433 18.78 -3.38 -9.14
C LEU A 433 19.61 -3.03 -10.37
N ARG A 434 20.92 -2.80 -10.22
CA ARG A 434 21.78 -2.35 -11.33
C ARG A 434 22.64 -3.46 -11.93
N GLY A 435 22.70 -4.64 -11.32
CA GLY A 435 23.77 -5.59 -11.62
C GLY A 435 25.12 -5.00 -11.23
N THR A 436 26.03 -5.84 -10.73
CA THR A 436 27.38 -5.38 -10.36
C THR A 436 27.98 -4.56 -11.52
N THR A 437 28.09 -3.25 -11.34
CA THR A 437 29.03 -2.47 -12.12
C THR A 437 30.40 -3.01 -11.73
N ALA A 438 30.95 -3.87 -12.57
CA ALA A 438 32.38 -4.06 -12.56
C ALA A 438 32.95 -2.70 -12.95
N THR A 439 33.24 -1.85 -11.96
CA THR A 439 34.31 -0.88 -12.14
C THR A 439 35.53 -1.73 -12.50
N PRO A 440 36.11 -1.59 -13.70
CA PRO A 440 37.38 -2.23 -13.95
C PRO A 440 38.34 -1.59 -12.96
N ILE A 441 38.87 -2.41 -12.05
CA ILE A 441 40.06 -2.06 -11.29
C ILE A 441 41.10 -1.67 -12.34
N ARG A 442 41.43 -0.39 -12.40
CA ARG A 442 42.62 0.12 -13.09
C ARG A 442 43.73 0.28 -12.10
#